data_AF-A0A5J6WVZ6-F1
#
_entry.id   AF-A0A5J6WVZ6-F1
#
_cell.length_a   1.000
_cell.length_b   1.000
_cell.length_c   1.000
_cell.angle_alpha   90.00
_cell.angle_beta   90.00
_cell.angle_gamma   90.00
#
_symmetry.space_group_name_H-M   'P 1'
#
loop_
_entity.id
_entity.type
_entity.pdbx_description
1 polymer ?
#
loop_
_entity_poly.entity_id
_entity_poly.type
_entity_poly.pdbx_seq_one_letter_code
_entity_poly.pdbx_strand_id
1 'polypeptide(L)'
;MLWIFLSFRLAQCEAKLSYQDEFGENGFSFTTQVIFFLKRDGRAMAYLSGSLKDGADTSDVYRHVYFNYKHQRSNQYYFDMTETNKMMRDTASNEQVAKMYKVLGLYRDIPIQIDEKEEYLMFGSKVLPMVLCVKQ
;
A
#
# COMPACT_ATOMS: atom_id res chain seq x y z
N MET A 1 30.62 12.68 -4.39
CA MET A 1 29.47 11.80 -4.69
C MET A 1 29.12 11.09 -3.41
N LEU A 2 28.13 11.60 -2.67
CA LEU A 2 27.76 11.10 -1.34
C LEU A 2 26.80 9.92 -1.54
N TRP A 3 27.28 8.70 -1.30
CA TRP A 3 26.44 7.50 -1.31
C TRP A 3 25.75 7.41 0.05
N ILE A 4 24.47 7.79 0.11
CA ILE A 4 23.63 7.54 1.30
C ILE A 4 23.30 6.05 1.29
N PHE A 5 24.01 5.28 2.11
CA PHE A 5 23.68 3.89 2.38
C PHE A 5 22.46 3.85 3.30
N LEU A 6 21.29 3.55 2.73
CA LEU A 6 20.07 3.28 3.49
C LEU A 6 20.26 2.00 4.33
N SER A 7 20.34 2.14 5.64
CA SER A 7 20.53 1.02 6.58
C SER A 7 19.18 0.48 7.08
N PHE A 8 18.36 -0.11 6.21
CA PHE A 8 17.12 -0.78 6.66
C PHE A 8 17.36 -2.20 7.18
N ARG A 9 17.42 -2.44 8.50
CA ARG A 9 16.87 -3.73 8.97
C ARG A 9 15.37 -3.68 8.64
N LEU A 10 14.79 -4.74 8.09
CA LEU A 10 13.42 -4.77 7.51
C LEU A 10 12.49 -3.67 8.07
N ALA A 11 12.11 -2.72 7.22
CA ALA A 11 11.16 -1.70 7.64
C ALA A 11 9.75 -2.28 7.50
N GLN A 12 9.07 -2.47 8.64
CA GLN A 12 7.64 -2.74 8.70
C GLN A 12 6.89 -1.42 8.92
N CYS A 13 5.81 -1.22 8.20
CA CYS A 13 4.93 -0.07 8.35
C CYS A 13 3.48 -0.52 8.41
N GLU A 14 2.68 0.06 9.31
CA GLU A 14 1.27 -0.24 9.45
C GLU A 14 0.41 1.03 9.36
N ALA A 15 -0.69 0.94 8.61
CA ALA A 15 -1.69 2.00 8.46
C ALA A 15 -3.10 1.43 8.59
N LYS A 16 -4.04 2.25 9.05
CA LYS A 16 -5.48 2.01 8.87
C LYS A 16 -6.05 3.09 7.98
N LEU A 17 -6.72 2.68 6.92
CA LEU A 17 -7.22 3.55 5.86
C LEU A 17 -8.71 3.28 5.67
N SER A 18 -9.49 4.35 5.58
CA SER A 18 -10.89 4.31 5.20
C SER A 18 -11.11 5.23 4.02
N TYR A 19 -11.90 4.76 3.07
CA TYR A 19 -12.28 5.50 1.88
C TYR A 19 -13.77 5.29 1.61
N GLN A 20 -14.45 6.36 1.21
CA GLN A 20 -15.83 6.33 0.76
C GLN A 20 -15.97 7.32 -0.40
N ASP A 21 -16.56 6.88 -1.50
CA ASP A 21 -16.88 7.75 -2.61
C ASP A 21 -18.12 8.62 -2.33
N GLU A 22 -18.32 9.64 -3.16
CA GLU A 22 -19.42 10.60 -2.98
C GLU A 22 -20.79 10.07 -3.44
N PHE A 23 -20.84 8.86 -4.01
CA PHE A 23 -22.07 8.27 -4.58
C PHE A 23 -22.99 7.58 -3.56
N GLY A 24 -22.73 7.73 -2.26
CA GLY A 24 -23.64 7.29 -1.19
C GLY A 24 -23.73 5.77 -1.03
N GLU A 25 -24.91 5.22 -0.75
CA GLU A 25 -25.09 3.80 -0.38
C GLU A 25 -24.75 2.79 -1.47
N ASN A 26 -24.68 3.22 -2.74
CA ASN A 26 -24.36 2.37 -3.90
C ASN A 26 -22.93 2.56 -4.42
N GLY A 27 -22.12 3.34 -3.71
CA GLY A 27 -20.77 3.66 -4.11
C GLY A 27 -19.72 2.65 -3.63
N PHE A 28 -18.49 2.84 -4.08
CA PHE A 28 -17.31 2.08 -3.65
C PHE A 28 -16.73 2.66 -2.36
N SER A 29 -16.64 1.81 -1.33
CA SER A 29 -15.98 2.17 -0.07
C SER A 29 -15.15 1.01 0.48
N PHE A 30 -14.17 1.31 1.34
CA PHE A 30 -13.42 0.29 2.05
C PHE A 30 -12.91 0.80 3.39
N THR A 31 -12.70 -0.13 4.31
CA THR A 31 -11.86 0.07 5.50
C THR A 31 -10.83 -1.04 5.53
N THR A 32 -9.54 -0.67 5.52
CA THR A 32 -8.45 -1.64 5.43
C THR A 32 -7.28 -1.24 6.31
N GLN A 33 -6.68 -2.24 6.94
CA GLN A 33 -5.36 -2.18 7.51
C GLN A 33 -4.35 -2.59 6.43
N VAL A 34 -3.30 -1.78 6.27
CA VAL A 34 -2.21 -2.04 5.34
C VAL A 34 -0.93 -2.20 6.14
N ILE A 35 -0.22 -3.32 5.94
CA ILE A 35 1.11 -3.54 6.52
C ILE A 35 2.13 -3.69 5.40
N PHE A 36 3.01 -2.70 5.23
CA PHE A 36 4.11 -2.74 4.27
C PHE A 36 5.37 -3.34 4.88
N PHE A 37 6.07 -4.15 4.10
CA PHE A 37 7.36 -4.74 4.40
C PHE A 37 8.33 -4.38 3.28
N LEU A 38 9.38 -3.61 3.58
CA LEU A 38 10.39 -3.21 2.60
C LEU A 38 11.71 -3.93 2.85
N LYS A 39 12.26 -4.53 1.79
CA LYS A 39 13.55 -5.23 1.82
C LYS A 39 14.59 -4.44 1.04
N ARG A 40 15.82 -4.39 1.55
CA ARG A 40 16.96 -3.67 0.92
C ARG A 40 17.26 -4.10 -0.52
N ASP A 41 16.85 -5.30 -0.91
CA ASP A 41 17.08 -5.84 -2.26
C ASP A 41 16.09 -5.30 -3.32
N GLY A 42 15.30 -4.29 -2.98
CA GLY A 42 14.34 -3.68 -3.90
C GLY A 42 13.04 -4.46 -4.01
N ARG A 43 12.75 -5.39 -3.08
CA ARG A 43 11.47 -6.09 -2.99
C ARG A 43 10.64 -5.55 -1.84
N ALA A 44 9.33 -5.44 -2.05
CA ALA A 44 8.38 -5.06 -1.02
C ALA A 44 7.16 -5.98 -1.04
N MET A 45 6.44 -5.99 0.07
CA MET A 45 5.16 -6.68 0.21
C MET A 45 4.21 -5.79 1.00
N ALA A 46 2.95 -5.73 0.61
CA ALA A 46 1.87 -5.18 1.41
C ALA A 46 0.91 -6.31 1.80
N TYR A 47 0.60 -6.41 3.09
CA TYR A 47 -0.53 -7.17 3.57
C TYR A 47 -1.73 -6.23 3.70
N LEU A 48 -2.85 -6.61 3.11
CA LEU A 48 -4.10 -5.86 3.12
C LEU A 48 -5.15 -6.70 3.82
N SER A 49 -5.77 -6.14 4.86
CA SER A 49 -6.87 -6.80 5.56
C SER A 49 -7.99 -5.84 5.89
N GLY A 50 -9.24 -6.22 5.66
CA GLY A 50 -10.39 -5.38 5.99
C GLY A 50 -11.62 -5.76 5.19
N SER A 51 -12.48 -4.78 4.95
CA SER A 51 -13.71 -4.95 4.17
C SER A 51 -13.83 -3.88 3.08
N LEU A 52 -14.49 -4.25 1.99
CA LEU A 52 -14.89 -3.35 0.92
C LEU A 52 -16.38 -3.50 0.64
N LYS A 53 -16.97 -2.43 0.13
CA LYS A 53 -18.34 -2.38 -0.36
C LYS A 53 -18.32 -1.84 -1.79
N ASP A 54 -19.03 -2.50 -2.69
CA ASP A 54 -19.16 -2.13 -4.10
C ASP A 54 -20.63 -2.30 -4.50
N GLY A 55 -21.39 -1.20 -4.52
CA GLY A 55 -22.85 -1.28 -4.62
C GLY A 55 -23.46 -1.93 -3.38
N ALA A 56 -24.30 -2.96 -3.58
CA ALA A 56 -24.91 -3.71 -2.49
C ALA A 56 -23.99 -4.80 -1.90
N ASP A 57 -22.91 -5.15 -2.59
CA ASP A 57 -22.05 -6.25 -2.21
C ASP A 57 -21.02 -5.80 -1.18
N THR A 58 -20.93 -6.55 -0.08
CA THR A 58 -19.85 -6.40 0.92
C THR A 58 -18.95 -7.61 0.83
N SER A 59 -17.64 -7.38 0.87
CA SER A 59 -16.65 -8.44 0.79
C SER A 59 -15.48 -8.18 1.72
N ASP A 60 -14.90 -9.25 2.23
CA ASP A 60 -13.69 -9.19 3.02
C ASP A 60 -12.47 -9.28 2.11
N VAL A 61 -11.47 -8.46 2.39
CA VAL A 61 -10.18 -8.46 1.70
C VAL A 61 -9.10 -8.95 2.64
N TYR A 62 -8.32 -9.93 2.19
CA TYR A 62 -7.17 -10.48 2.89
C TYR A 62 -6.12 -10.89 1.84
N ARG A 63 -5.18 -9.99 1.51
CA ARG A 63 -4.22 -10.20 0.41
C ARG A 63 -2.80 -9.87 0.76
N HIS A 64 -1.88 -10.65 0.18
CA HIS A 64 -0.51 -10.23 -0.02
C HIS A 64 -0.35 -9.66 -1.41
N VAL A 65 0.26 -8.47 -1.49
CA VAL A 65 0.62 -7.80 -2.73
C VAL A 65 2.12 -7.62 -2.75
N TYR A 66 2.80 -8.16 -3.75
CA TYR A 66 4.25 -8.11 -3.87
C TYR A 66 4.67 -7.09 -4.92
N PHE A 67 5.72 -6.35 -4.63
CA PHE A 67 6.24 -5.31 -5.51
C PHE A 67 7.75 -5.43 -5.66
N ASN A 68 8.25 -5.04 -6.82
CA ASN A 68 9.60 -4.51 -6.92
C ASN A 68 9.54 -3.00 -6.76
N TYR A 69 10.52 -2.41 -6.08
CA TYR A 69 10.63 -0.96 -5.98
C TYR A 69 12.00 -0.46 -6.39
N LYS A 70 12.01 0.68 -7.07
CA LYS A 70 13.24 1.32 -7.58
C LYS A 70 13.29 2.78 -7.19
N HIS A 71 14.47 3.22 -6.77
CA HIS A 71 14.77 4.63 -6.56
C HIS A 71 14.75 5.36 -7.90
N GLN A 72 14.11 6.51 -7.97
CA GLN A 72 14.10 7.36 -9.16
C GLN A 72 14.98 8.59 -8.95
N ARG A 73 14.55 9.51 -8.05
CA ARG A 73 15.24 10.76 -7.71
C ARG A 73 14.85 11.18 -6.28
N SER A 74 15.78 11.81 -5.56
CA SER A 74 15.54 12.27 -4.18
C SER A 74 14.98 11.16 -3.29
N ASN A 75 13.78 11.35 -2.70
CA ASN A 75 13.08 10.39 -1.85
C ASN A 75 11.92 9.69 -2.59
N GLN A 76 11.93 9.68 -3.93
CA GLN A 76 10.86 9.11 -4.75
C GLN A 76 11.21 7.70 -5.23
N TYR A 77 10.23 6.81 -5.07
CA TYR A 77 10.31 5.40 -5.43
C TYR A 77 9.12 4.99 -6.29
N TYR A 78 9.35 4.14 -7.28
CA TYR A 78 8.28 3.48 -8.03
C TYR A 78 8.10 2.06 -7.56
N PHE A 79 6.84 1.67 -7.39
CA PHE A 79 6.44 0.30 -7.07
C PHE A 79 5.84 -0.32 -8.32
N ASP A 80 6.38 -1.47 -8.72
CA ASP A 80 5.82 -2.30 -9.78
C ASP A 80 5.26 -3.56 -9.14
N MET A 81 3.94 -3.70 -9.19
CA MET A 81 3.24 -4.86 -8.66
C MET A 81 3.60 -6.10 -9.48
N THR A 82 4.06 -7.14 -8.80
CA THR A 82 4.56 -8.38 -9.40
C THR A 82 3.59 -9.52 -9.24
N GLU A 83 2.97 -9.65 -8.06
CA GLU A 83 2.13 -10.78 -7.71
C GLU A 83 1.09 -10.36 -6.66
N THR A 84 -0.08 -10.99 -6.71
CA THR A 84 -1.14 -10.85 -5.69
C THR A 84 -1.65 -12.21 -5.27
N ASN A 85 -1.67 -12.47 -3.97
CA ASN A 85 -2.14 -13.73 -3.40
C ASN A 85 -3.35 -13.50 -2.50
N LYS A 86 -4.45 -14.20 -2.80
CA LYS A 86 -5.65 -14.24 -1.95
C LYS A 86 -5.43 -15.17 -0.77
N MET A 87 -5.88 -14.76 0.41
CA MET A 87 -5.89 -15.62 1.58
C MET A 87 -7.26 -16.31 1.74
N MET A 88 -7.32 -17.36 2.55
CA MET A 88 -8.48 -18.24 2.68
C MET A 88 -9.80 -17.53 3.02
N ARG A 89 -9.75 -16.36 3.67
CA ARG A 89 -10.94 -15.56 4.05
C ARG A 89 -11.23 -14.39 3.10
N ASP A 90 -10.43 -14.21 2.05
CA ASP A 90 -10.67 -13.18 1.03
C ASP A 90 -11.88 -13.57 0.18
N THR A 91 -12.98 -12.85 0.35
CA THR A 91 -14.20 -13.04 -0.46
C THR A 91 -14.31 -12.01 -1.58
N ALA A 92 -13.47 -10.97 -1.55
CA ALA A 92 -13.45 -9.95 -2.58
C ALA A 92 -13.01 -10.49 -3.96
N SER A 93 -13.68 -10.04 -5.02
CA SER A 93 -13.27 -10.30 -6.40
C SER A 93 -11.95 -9.57 -6.74
N ASN A 94 -11.31 -9.95 -7.85
CA ASN A 94 -10.14 -9.19 -8.31
C ASN A 94 -10.51 -7.79 -8.81
N GLU A 95 -11.72 -7.62 -9.33
CA GLU A 95 -12.23 -6.34 -9.82
C GLU A 95 -12.46 -5.34 -8.69
N GLN A 96 -13.16 -5.77 -7.62
CA GLN A 96 -13.36 -4.95 -6.42
C GLN A 96 -12.03 -4.49 -5.80
N VAL A 97 -11.07 -5.41 -5.69
CA VAL A 97 -9.75 -5.09 -5.12
C VAL A 97 -8.92 -4.20 -6.05
N ALA A 98 -9.08 -4.32 -7.38
CA ALA A 98 -8.42 -3.41 -8.31
C ALA A 98 -8.87 -1.94 -8.13
N LYS A 99 -10.15 -1.70 -7.76
CA LYS A 99 -10.62 -0.36 -7.37
C LYS A 99 -9.89 0.14 -6.12
N MET A 100 -9.72 -0.71 -5.11
CA MET A 100 -8.95 -0.38 -3.90
C MET A 100 -7.49 -0.05 -4.22
N TYR A 101 -6.81 -0.84 -5.06
CA TYR A 101 -5.41 -0.57 -5.45
C TYR A 101 -5.23 0.77 -6.15
N LYS A 102 -6.23 1.20 -6.94
CA LYS A 102 -6.22 2.53 -7.57
C LYS A 102 -6.24 3.64 -6.53
N VAL A 103 -7.13 3.55 -5.55
CA VAL A 103 -7.24 4.52 -4.46
C VAL A 103 -5.97 4.54 -3.59
N LEU A 104 -5.43 3.37 -3.26
CA LEU A 104 -4.21 3.24 -2.48
C LEU A 104 -2.94 3.61 -3.25
N GLY A 105 -3.02 3.88 -4.55
CA GLY A 105 -1.85 4.14 -5.39
C GLY A 105 -0.87 2.97 -5.46
N LEU A 106 -1.36 1.74 -5.30
CA LEU A 106 -0.58 0.51 -5.47
C LEU A 106 -0.52 0.07 -6.93
N TYR A 107 -1.15 0.81 -7.85
CA TYR A 107 -1.03 0.60 -9.28
C TYR A 107 0.18 1.35 -9.86
N ARG A 108 0.61 0.92 -11.05
CA ARG A 108 1.80 1.42 -11.75
C ARG A 108 1.83 2.95 -11.88
N ASP A 109 3.05 3.48 -11.96
CA ASP A 109 3.36 4.87 -12.33
C ASP A 109 2.98 5.96 -11.31
N ILE A 110 2.59 5.60 -10.10
CA ILE A 110 2.50 6.57 -9.00
C ILE A 110 3.81 6.57 -8.20
N PRO A 111 4.57 7.68 -8.20
CA PRO A 111 5.74 7.78 -7.35
C PRO A 111 5.30 7.86 -5.88
N ILE A 112 5.87 6.99 -5.07
CA ILE A 112 5.74 7.00 -3.61
C ILE A 112 6.92 7.77 -3.04
N GLN A 113 6.63 8.81 -2.26
CA GLN A 113 7.63 9.48 -1.45
C GLN A 113 7.86 8.68 -0.19
N ILE A 114 9.12 8.34 0.06
CA ILE A 114 9.58 7.70 1.29
C ILE A 114 10.56 8.65 1.96
N ASP A 115 10.14 9.35 3.00
CA ASP A 115 11.03 10.16 3.84
C ASP A 115 11.43 9.36 5.07
N GLU A 116 12.74 9.30 5.32
CA GLU A 116 13.31 8.56 6.42
C GLU A 116 13.81 9.55 7.49
N LYS A 117 13.31 9.39 8.71
CA LYS A 117 13.85 10.00 9.92
C LYS A 117 14.39 8.90 10.82
N GLU A 118 15.14 9.26 11.86
CA GLU A 118 15.77 8.29 12.76
C GLU A 118 14.76 7.27 13.31
N GLU A 119 13.62 7.78 13.81
CA GLU A 119 12.59 6.99 14.50
C GLU A 119 11.44 6.51 13.60
N TYR A 120 11.30 7.06 12.38
CA TYR A 120 10.15 6.75 11.54
C TYR A 120 10.42 6.86 10.04
N LEU A 121 9.56 6.20 9.28
CA LEU A 121 9.43 6.31 7.83
C LEU A 121 8.07 6.91 7.50
N MET A 122 8.04 7.89 6.60
CA MET A 122 6.79 8.42 6.06
C MET A 122 6.65 7.97 4.62
N PHE A 123 5.48 7.42 4.29
CA PHE A 123 5.07 7.05 2.95
C PHE A 123 3.96 7.98 2.52
N GLY A 124 4.06 8.54 1.34
CA GLY A 124 2.96 9.30 0.77
C GLY A 124 2.98 9.21 -0.73
N SER A 125 1.81 9.30 -1.34
CA SER A 125 1.71 9.53 -2.77
C SER A 125 0.67 10.62 -3.03
N LYS A 126 0.46 10.97 -4.31
CA LYS A 126 -0.62 11.89 -4.66
C LYS A 126 -2.03 11.34 -4.37
N VAL A 127 -2.15 10.03 -4.15
CA VAL A 127 -3.43 9.35 -3.92
C VAL A 127 -3.51 8.62 -2.58
N LEU A 128 -2.38 8.20 -2.01
CA LEU A 128 -2.31 7.58 -0.69
C LEU A 128 -2.11 8.67 0.38
N PRO A 129 -2.99 8.77 1.40
CA PRO A 129 -2.75 9.59 2.57
C PRO A 129 -1.38 9.25 3.19
N MET A 130 -0.72 10.24 3.79
CA MET A 130 0.57 10.04 4.44
C MET A 130 0.46 8.95 5.51
N VAL A 131 1.23 7.88 5.36
CA VAL A 131 1.38 6.81 6.34
C VAL A 131 2.69 7.04 7.09
N LEU A 132 2.61 7.13 8.42
CA LEU A 132 3.78 7.24 9.29
C LEU A 132 4.05 5.90 9.97
N CYS A 133 5.30 5.47 9.93
CA CYS A 133 5.71 4.13 10.33
C CYS A 133 6.86 4.24 11.31
N VAL A 134 6.64 3.85 12.56
CA VAL A 134 7.70 3.82 13.56
C VAL A 134 8.67 2.70 13.21
N LYS A 135 9.97 3.00 13.17
CA LYS A 135 11.00 1.97 12.97
C LYS A 135 11.14 1.16 14.25
N GLN A 136 11.11 -0.17 14.13
CA GLN A 136 11.35 -1.11 15.23
C GLN A 136 12.72 -1.78 15.07
#